data_AF-A0A1Q9Y0M9-F1
#
_entry.id   AF-A0A1Q9Y0M9-F1
#
_cell.length_a   1.000
_cell.length_b   1.000
_cell.length_c   1.000
_cell.angle_alpha   90.00
_cell.angle_beta   90.00
_cell.angle_gamma   90.00
#
_symmetry.space_group_name_H-M   'P 1'
#
loop_
_entity.id
_entity.type
_entity.pdbx_description
1 polymer ?
#
loop_
_entity_poly.entity_id
_entity_poly.type
_entity_poly.pdbx_seq_one_letter_code
_entity_poly.pdbx_strand_id
1 'polypeptide(L)'
;MNMHTQAPIRAAAATTVRALWRPALKQAFFKLDPRQLTRSPVMLTVELTALVTTLLCVIPSDAVSTGFTLQIALWLWFTVLFANFAEALAEGRGKARADSLKSGSEGLTARYLTPHGYFEHVPASRLRKGDVVRVDAGELIPGDGEVIEGVAAVNEAAITGESAPVIRESGGDRSAVTGNTQVVSDSLMIRITANPGESTLDRMIALV
;
A
#
# COMPACT_ATOMS: atom_id res chain seq x y z
N MET A 1 -32.83 -17.35 -19.04
CA MET A 1 -31.54 -17.30 -19.76
C MET A 1 -31.21 -15.81 -19.89
N ASN A 2 -30.39 -15.18 -19.06
CA ASN A 2 -28.98 -15.46 -18.84
C ASN A 2 -28.58 -15.18 -17.38
N MET A 3 -27.83 -16.13 -16.82
CA MET A 3 -27.11 -15.99 -15.56
C MET A 3 -25.99 -14.96 -15.75
N HIS A 4 -26.03 -13.87 -14.99
CA HIS A 4 -24.84 -13.09 -14.74
C HIS A 4 -23.93 -13.91 -13.82
N THR A 5 -23.01 -14.66 -14.42
CA THR A 5 -21.86 -15.25 -13.74
C THR A 5 -20.98 -14.11 -13.24
N GLN A 6 -21.20 -13.69 -11.99
CA GLN A 6 -20.25 -12.83 -11.28
C GLN A 6 -18.91 -13.59 -11.20
N ALA A 7 -17.88 -13.06 -11.84
CA ALA A 7 -16.53 -13.54 -11.68
C ALA A 7 -16.15 -13.46 -10.18
N PRO A 8 -15.51 -14.49 -9.61
CA PRO A 8 -15.09 -14.44 -8.21
C PRO A 8 -14.05 -13.33 -8.07
N ILE A 9 -14.39 -12.31 -7.28
CA ILE A 9 -13.44 -11.32 -6.77
C ILE A 9 -12.27 -12.11 -6.19
N ARG A 10 -11.10 -11.99 -6.85
CA ARG A 10 -9.87 -12.66 -6.43
C ARG A 10 -9.66 -12.39 -4.94
N ALA A 11 -9.62 -13.49 -4.19
CA ALA A 11 -9.53 -13.52 -2.75
C ALA A 11 -8.54 -12.47 -2.21
N ALA A 12 -8.99 -11.73 -1.20
CA ALA A 12 -8.15 -10.95 -0.31
C ALA A 12 -6.89 -11.77 0.02
N ALA A 13 -5.76 -11.40 -0.57
CA ALA A 13 -4.50 -12.08 -0.37
C ALA A 13 -4.02 -11.82 1.06
N ALA A 14 -4.52 -12.68 1.95
CA ALA A 14 -4.01 -13.05 3.27
C ALA A 14 -3.29 -11.97 4.08
N THR A 15 -4.08 -11.07 4.68
CA THR A 15 -3.73 -10.34 5.92
C THR A 15 -3.66 -11.25 7.15
N THR A 16 -3.76 -12.57 6.97
CA THR A 16 -3.71 -13.56 8.05
C THR A 16 -2.31 -13.58 8.66
N VAL A 17 -2.21 -13.54 9.99
CA VAL A 17 -0.95 -13.63 10.76
C VAL A 17 -0.07 -14.79 10.30
N ARG A 18 -0.69 -15.89 9.86
CA ARG A 18 -0.03 -17.09 9.32
C ARG A 18 0.66 -16.91 7.96
N ALA A 19 0.32 -15.89 7.19
CA ALA A 19 1.04 -15.52 5.97
C ALA A 19 2.22 -14.57 6.27
N LEU A 20 2.07 -13.70 7.27
CA LEU A 20 3.03 -12.63 7.60
C LEU A 20 4.16 -13.08 8.55
N TRP A 21 3.96 -14.12 9.37
CA TRP A 21 4.96 -14.54 10.37
C TRP A 21 6.28 -15.05 9.77
N ARG A 22 6.26 -15.80 8.66
CA ARG A 22 7.50 -16.34 8.03
C ARG A 22 8.38 -15.22 7.47
N PRO A 23 7.84 -14.25 6.70
CA PRO A 23 8.60 -13.07 6.29
C PRO A 23 9.10 -12.24 7.47
N ALA A 24 8.23 -11.97 8.46
CA ALA A 24 8.59 -11.16 9.63
C ALA A 24 9.70 -11.80 10.47
N LEU A 25 9.68 -13.13 10.63
CA LEU A 25 10.76 -13.85 11.32
C LEU A 25 12.09 -13.70 10.59
N LYS A 26 12.11 -13.89 9.26
CA LYS A 26 13.33 -13.68 8.46
C LYS A 26 13.81 -12.23 8.56
N GLN A 27 12.91 -11.27 8.44
CA GLN A 27 13.23 -9.85 8.55
C GLN A 27 13.76 -9.46 9.93
N ALA A 28 13.27 -10.08 11.01
CA ALA A 28 13.77 -9.83 12.37
C ALA A 28 15.26 -10.14 12.51
N PHE A 29 15.73 -11.20 11.84
CA PHE A 29 17.16 -11.54 11.77
C PHE A 29 17.94 -10.61 10.83
N PHE A 30 17.37 -10.17 9.71
CA PHE A 30 18.04 -9.22 8.82
C PHE A 30 18.12 -7.80 9.40
N LYS A 31 17.19 -7.41 10.27
CA LYS A 31 17.20 -6.13 11.00
C LYS A 31 18.22 -6.09 12.15
N LEU A 32 18.95 -7.17 12.41
CA LEU A 32 20.11 -7.19 13.33
C LEU A 32 21.36 -6.53 12.73
N ASP A 33 21.31 -6.01 11.49
CA ASP A 33 22.46 -5.27 10.94
C ASP A 33 22.61 -3.93 11.71
N PRO A 34 23.74 -3.71 12.43
CA PRO A 34 23.94 -2.52 13.28
C PRO A 34 23.83 -1.20 12.51
N ARG A 35 23.92 -1.21 11.18
CA ARG A 35 23.70 -0.03 10.32
C ARG A 35 22.24 0.42 10.21
N GLN A 36 21.28 -0.47 10.47
CA GLN A 36 19.83 -0.14 10.44
C GLN A 36 19.33 0.32 11.82
N LEU A 37 19.92 -0.20 12.89
CA LEU A 37 19.60 0.12 14.29
C LEU A 37 19.99 1.55 14.71
N THR A 38 20.79 2.28 13.92
CA THR A 38 21.10 3.69 14.21
C THR A 38 19.86 4.59 14.16
N ARG A 39 18.76 4.13 13.53
CA ARG A 39 17.47 4.83 13.52
C ARG A 39 16.65 4.58 14.81
N SER A 40 16.99 3.56 15.59
CA SER A 40 16.31 3.17 16.82
C SER A 40 17.31 3.07 18.00
N PRO A 41 17.68 4.21 18.63
CA PRO A 41 18.77 4.26 19.62
C PRO A 41 18.55 3.36 20.85
N VAL A 42 17.30 3.13 21.24
CA VAL A 42 16.94 2.20 22.33
C VAL A 42 17.32 0.77 21.95
N MET A 43 16.97 0.32 20.75
CA MET A 43 17.24 -1.04 20.30
C MET A 43 18.73 -1.31 20.13
N LEU A 44 19.49 -0.35 19.60
CA LEU A 44 20.95 -0.41 19.51
C LEU A 44 21.60 -0.59 20.89
N THR A 45 21.10 0.12 21.90
CA THR A 45 21.63 0.02 23.28
C THR A 45 21.41 -1.38 23.85
N VAL A 46 20.23 -1.97 23.62
CA VAL A 46 19.91 -3.32 24.10
C VAL A 46 20.76 -4.36 23.37
N GLU A 47 21.00 -4.20 22.07
CA GLU A 47 21.86 -5.11 21.31
C GLU A 47 23.32 -5.05 21.75
N LEU A 48 23.88 -3.85 21.94
CA LEU A 48 25.24 -3.71 22.48
C LEU A 48 25.34 -4.32 23.88
N THR A 49 24.31 -4.15 24.71
CA THR A 49 24.25 -4.76 26.03
C THR A 49 24.23 -6.29 25.90
N ALA A 50 23.38 -6.85 25.03
CA ALA A 50 23.33 -8.28 24.75
C ALA A 50 24.68 -8.83 24.30
N LEU A 51 25.37 -8.10 23.42
CA LEU A 51 26.68 -8.47 22.89
C LEU A 51 27.74 -8.46 23.99
N VAL A 52 27.82 -7.41 24.81
CA VAL A 52 28.74 -7.34 25.94
C VAL A 52 28.45 -8.43 26.96
N THR A 53 27.18 -8.65 27.33
CA THR A 53 26.81 -9.73 28.25
C THR A 53 27.16 -11.11 27.69
N THR A 54 27.03 -11.32 26.38
CA THR A 54 27.43 -12.57 25.71
C THR A 54 28.95 -12.76 25.76
N LEU A 55 29.74 -11.71 25.59
CA LEU A 55 31.20 -11.77 25.74
C LEU A 55 31.61 -12.10 27.18
N LEU A 56 30.91 -11.56 28.18
CA LEU A 56 31.15 -11.86 29.59
C LEU A 56 30.87 -13.33 29.94
N CYS A 57 30.02 -14.05 29.20
CA CYS A 57 29.85 -15.50 29.39
C CYS A 57 31.14 -16.29 29.11
N VAL A 58 32.04 -15.77 28.28
CA VAL A 58 33.31 -16.41 27.92
C VAL A 58 34.43 -16.09 28.91
N ILE A 59 34.27 -15.03 29.70
CA ILE A 59 35.23 -14.59 30.71
C ILE A 59 34.66 -14.93 32.10
N PRO A 60 34.95 -16.12 32.65
CA PRO A 60 34.39 -16.53 33.93
C PRO A 60 34.82 -15.55 35.04
N SER A 61 33.84 -15.14 35.85
CA SER A 61 34.04 -14.25 36.99
C SER A 61 33.59 -14.97 38.27
N ASP A 62 34.35 -14.86 39.36
CA ASP A 62 33.96 -15.46 40.65
C ASP A 62 32.77 -14.75 41.31
N ALA A 63 32.39 -13.56 40.81
CA ALA A 63 31.30 -12.74 41.36
C ALA A 63 29.91 -13.20 40.90
N VAL A 64 29.78 -13.81 39.72
CA VAL A 64 28.49 -14.14 39.10
C VAL A 64 28.58 -15.50 38.41
N SER A 65 27.59 -16.37 38.62
CA SER A 65 27.57 -17.69 38.00
C SER A 65 27.36 -17.58 36.47
N THR A 66 28.12 -18.37 35.70
CA THR A 66 28.01 -18.41 34.23
C THR A 66 26.59 -18.73 33.76
N GLY A 67 25.87 -19.59 34.50
CA GLY A 67 24.48 -19.93 34.19
C GLY A 67 23.54 -18.73 34.27
N PHE A 68 23.74 -17.85 35.25
CA PHE A 68 22.95 -16.63 35.40
C PHE A 68 23.26 -15.61 34.29
N THR A 69 24.54 -15.41 33.96
CA THR A 69 24.96 -14.53 32.86
C THR A 69 24.41 -15.01 31.52
N LEU A 70 24.45 -16.32 31.26
CA LEU A 70 23.88 -16.93 30.06
C LEU A 70 22.37 -16.70 29.97
N GLN A 71 21.65 -16.86 31.09
CA GLN A 71 20.22 -16.61 31.14
C GLN A 71 19.88 -15.15 30.80
N ILE A 72 20.63 -14.17 31.32
CA ILE A 72 20.46 -12.76 30.98
C ILE A 72 20.74 -12.53 29.49
N ALA A 73 21.84 -13.05 28.97
CA ALA A 73 22.20 -12.90 27.55
C ALA A 73 21.09 -13.46 26.64
N LEU A 74 20.54 -14.64 26.96
CA LEU A 74 19.42 -15.23 26.22
C LEU A 74 18.18 -14.34 26.24
N TRP A 75 17.84 -13.77 27.39
CA TRP A 75 16.71 -12.84 27.48
C TRP A 75 16.92 -11.54 26.70
N LEU A 76 18.14 -10.99 26.71
CA LEU A 76 18.47 -9.80 25.92
C LEU A 76 18.39 -10.07 24.41
N TRP A 77 18.90 -11.22 23.95
CA TRP A 77 18.74 -11.60 22.54
C TRP A 77 17.28 -11.85 22.17
N PHE A 78 16.51 -12.46 23.07
CA PHE A 78 15.08 -12.66 22.87
C PHE A 78 14.33 -11.33 22.75
N THR A 79 14.59 -10.35 23.60
CA THR A 79 13.92 -9.03 23.54
C THR A 79 14.27 -8.28 22.26
N VAL A 80 15.53 -8.33 21.82
CA VAL A 80 15.95 -7.72 20.53
C VAL A 80 15.21 -8.37 19.36
N LEU A 81 15.23 -9.69 19.29
CA LEU A 81 14.53 -10.43 18.21
C LEU A 81 13.02 -10.18 18.24
N PHE A 82 12.42 -10.13 19.43
CA PHE A 82 11.00 -9.89 19.60
C PHE A 82 10.60 -8.49 19.14
N ALA A 83 11.38 -7.46 19.49
CA ALA A 83 11.11 -6.10 19.06
C ALA A 83 11.28 -5.93 17.53
N ASN A 84 12.34 -6.48 16.94
CA ASN A 84 12.52 -6.49 15.48
C ASN A 84 11.37 -7.23 14.77
N PHE A 85 10.88 -8.32 15.36
CA PHE A 85 9.73 -9.06 14.85
C PHE A 85 8.44 -8.25 14.95
N ALA A 86 8.17 -7.60 16.09
CA ALA A 86 6.99 -6.76 16.28
C ALA A 86 6.98 -5.58 15.31
N GLU A 87 8.13 -4.96 15.06
CA GLU A 87 8.32 -3.90 14.09
C GLU A 87 8.04 -4.39 12.66
N ALA A 88 8.65 -5.51 12.25
CA ALA A 88 8.40 -6.10 10.94
C ALA A 88 6.94 -6.52 10.73
N LEU A 89 6.26 -6.99 11.79
CA LEU A 89 4.85 -7.34 11.74
C LEU A 89 3.95 -6.10 11.62
N ALA A 90 4.32 -5.00 12.28
CA ALA A 90 3.62 -3.72 12.17
C ALA A 90 3.74 -3.13 10.76
N GLU A 91 4.97 -3.05 10.23
CA GLU A 91 5.27 -2.57 8.88
C GLU A 91 4.60 -3.45 7.81
N GLY A 92 4.65 -4.78 7.99
CA GLY A 92 4.08 -5.73 7.02
C GLY A 92 2.58 -5.56 6.80
N ARG A 93 1.83 -5.14 7.83
CA ARG A 93 0.39 -4.86 7.71
C ARG A 93 0.11 -3.57 6.93
N GLY A 94 0.91 -2.53 7.14
CA GLY A 94 0.81 -1.28 6.39
C GLY A 94 1.09 -1.53 4.91
N LYS A 95 2.25 -2.14 4.63
CA LYS A 95 2.71 -2.42 3.27
C LYS A 95 1.75 -3.32 2.49
N ALA A 96 1.20 -4.36 3.11
CA ALA A 96 0.22 -5.23 2.46
C ALA A 96 -1.06 -4.50 2.03
N ARG A 97 -1.51 -3.48 2.78
CA ARG A 97 -2.66 -2.65 2.39
C ARG A 97 -2.32 -1.73 1.22
N ALA A 98 -1.16 -1.07 1.27
CA ALA A 98 -0.68 -0.22 0.17
C ALA A 98 -0.49 -1.01 -1.13
N ASP A 99 0.11 -2.20 -1.05
CA ASP A 99 0.32 -3.08 -2.20
C ASP A 99 -1.02 -3.54 -2.83
N SER A 100 -2.05 -3.81 -2.01
CA SER A 100 -3.37 -4.17 -2.53
C SER A 100 -4.04 -3.02 -3.31
N LEU A 101 -3.89 -1.77 -2.84
CA LEU A 101 -4.40 -0.58 -3.53
C LEU A 101 -3.64 -0.35 -4.85
N LYS A 102 -2.31 -0.54 -4.83
CA LYS A 102 -1.47 -0.40 -6.02
C LYS A 102 -1.83 -1.43 -7.10
N SER A 103 -2.06 -2.68 -6.71
CA SER A 103 -2.38 -3.76 -7.66
C SER A 103 -3.68 -3.53 -8.44
N GLY A 104 -4.64 -2.77 -7.89
CA GLY A 104 -5.86 -2.39 -8.60
C GLY A 104 -5.62 -1.39 -9.74
N SER A 105 -4.53 -0.62 -9.68
CA SER A 105 -4.17 0.39 -10.67
C SER A 105 -3.23 -0.13 -11.77
N GLU A 106 -2.60 -1.29 -11.56
CA GLU A 106 -1.68 -1.89 -12.53
C GLU A 106 -2.44 -2.49 -13.73
N GLY A 107 -2.14 -1.99 -14.93
CA GLY A 107 -2.69 -2.52 -16.18
C GLY A 107 -3.98 -1.85 -16.67
N LEU A 108 -4.43 -0.78 -16.03
CA LEU A 108 -5.57 0.01 -16.53
C LEU A 108 -5.25 0.65 -17.89
N THR A 109 -6.21 0.56 -18.80
CA THR A 109 -6.17 1.22 -20.11
C THR A 109 -7.19 2.35 -20.13
N ALA A 110 -6.83 3.47 -20.74
CA ALA A 110 -7.67 4.65 -20.89
C ALA A 110 -8.00 4.88 -22.36
N ARG A 111 -9.24 5.34 -22.64
CA ARG A 111 -9.63 5.83 -23.95
C ARG A 111 -9.31 7.32 -24.05
N TYR A 112 -8.09 7.61 -24.45
CA TYR A 112 -7.53 8.95 -24.56
C TYR A 112 -8.03 9.65 -25.83
N LEU A 113 -8.50 10.89 -25.68
CA LEU A 113 -8.85 11.77 -26.79
C LEU A 113 -7.57 12.41 -27.33
N THR A 114 -7.14 11.98 -28.51
CA THR A 114 -5.96 12.53 -29.16
C THR A 114 -6.18 13.98 -29.61
N PRO A 115 -5.11 14.77 -29.81
CA PRO A 115 -5.21 16.12 -30.38
C PRO A 115 -5.89 16.17 -31.76
N HIS A 116 -5.93 15.04 -32.46
CA HIS A 116 -6.55 14.88 -33.78
C HIS A 116 -8.05 14.54 -33.71
N GLY A 117 -8.64 14.45 -32.52
CA GLY A 117 -10.08 14.28 -32.32
C GLY A 117 -10.58 12.83 -32.36
N TYR A 118 -9.69 11.84 -32.42
CA TYR A 118 -10.06 10.42 -32.30
C TYR A 118 -9.61 9.82 -30.97
N PHE A 119 -10.27 8.74 -30.56
CA PHE A 119 -9.93 8.01 -29.33
C PHE A 119 -8.89 6.91 -29.59
N GLU A 120 -7.90 6.82 -28.71
CA GLU A 120 -6.89 5.77 -28.70
C GLU A 120 -6.83 5.11 -27.32
N HIS A 121 -6.59 3.80 -27.28
CA HIS A 121 -6.35 3.08 -26.03
C HIS A 121 -4.89 3.21 -25.63
N VAL A 122 -4.63 3.91 -24.53
CA VAL A 122 -3.29 4.07 -23.95
C VAL A 122 -3.25 3.50 -22.53
N PRO A 123 -2.10 2.97 -22.07
CA PRO A 123 -1.93 2.62 -20.67
C PRO A 123 -2.16 3.85 -19.77
N ALA A 124 -2.89 3.68 -18.66
CA ALA A 124 -3.16 4.76 -17.71
C ALA A 124 -1.86 5.42 -17.18
N SER A 125 -0.77 4.66 -17.08
CA SER A 125 0.57 5.16 -16.69
C SER A 125 1.18 6.17 -17.68
N ARG A 126 0.68 6.23 -18.92
CA ARG A 126 1.10 7.23 -19.92
C ARG A 126 0.32 8.53 -19.85
N LEU A 127 -0.83 8.56 -19.17
CA LEU A 127 -1.62 9.77 -19.02
C LEU A 127 -0.81 10.83 -18.26
N ARG A 128 -1.01 12.08 -18.64
CA ARG A 128 -0.42 13.26 -18.01
C ARG A 128 -1.50 14.28 -17.72
N LYS A 129 -1.19 15.22 -16.83
CA LYS A 129 -2.06 16.34 -16.52
C LYS A 129 -2.46 17.09 -17.79
N GLY A 130 -3.76 17.31 -17.97
CA GLY A 130 -4.35 17.97 -19.14
C GLY A 130 -4.89 17.01 -20.19
N ASP A 131 -4.51 15.73 -20.17
CA ASP A 131 -5.08 14.72 -21.07
C ASP A 131 -6.58 14.55 -20.83
N VAL A 132 -7.31 14.25 -21.89
CA VAL A 132 -8.76 14.03 -21.83
C VAL A 132 -9.04 12.56 -22.14
N VAL A 133 -9.85 11.92 -21.30
CA VAL A 133 -10.22 10.51 -21.43
C VAL A 133 -11.71 10.34 -21.37
N ARG A 134 -12.23 9.37 -22.13
CA ARG A 134 -13.62 8.92 -22.04
C ARG A 134 -13.69 7.66 -21.18
N VAL A 135 -14.64 7.63 -20.25
CA VAL A 135 -14.90 6.48 -19.38
C VAL A 135 -16.39 6.16 -19.45
N ASP A 136 -16.73 4.92 -19.80
CA ASP A 136 -18.13 4.47 -19.93
C ASP A 136 -18.53 3.64 -18.71
N ALA A 137 -19.84 3.44 -18.52
CA ALA A 137 -20.39 2.61 -17.47
C ALA A 137 -19.73 1.22 -17.42
N GLY A 138 -19.33 0.81 -16.22
CA GLY A 138 -18.60 -0.42 -15.94
C GLY A 138 -17.08 -0.26 -15.93
N GLU A 139 -16.53 0.82 -16.50
CA GLU A 139 -15.09 1.05 -16.55
C GLU A 139 -14.56 1.75 -15.28
N LEU A 140 -13.27 1.55 -15.01
CA LEU A 140 -12.54 2.25 -13.95
C LEU A 140 -12.00 3.57 -14.48
N ILE A 141 -12.04 4.61 -13.65
CA ILE A 141 -11.44 5.90 -13.93
C ILE A 141 -9.91 5.73 -13.89
N PRO A 142 -9.18 6.02 -14.98
CA PRO A 142 -7.76 5.68 -15.09
C PRO A 142 -6.82 6.60 -14.29
N GLY A 143 -7.29 7.76 -13.82
CA GLY A 143 -6.52 8.70 -13.01
C GLY A 143 -7.40 9.82 -12.45
N ASP A 144 -6.87 10.57 -11.48
CA ASP A 144 -7.58 11.71 -10.89
C ASP A 144 -7.84 12.80 -11.93
N GLY A 145 -9.02 13.39 -11.88
CA GLY A 145 -9.44 14.36 -12.89
C GLY A 145 -10.67 15.16 -12.52
N GLU A 146 -11.10 15.96 -13.49
CA GLU A 146 -12.34 16.74 -13.44
C GLU A 146 -13.21 16.36 -14.65
N VAL A 147 -14.51 16.15 -14.40
CA VAL A 147 -15.51 15.92 -15.45
C VAL A 147 -15.70 17.21 -16.24
N ILE A 148 -15.41 17.14 -17.53
CA ILE A 148 -15.60 18.27 -18.47
C ILE A 148 -16.87 18.11 -19.30
N GLU A 149 -17.40 16.89 -19.44
CA GLU A 149 -18.64 16.60 -20.16
C GLU A 149 -19.31 15.34 -19.59
N GLY A 150 -20.64 15.37 -19.51
CA GLY A 150 -21.46 14.24 -19.07
C GLY A 150 -21.88 14.29 -17.60
N VAL A 151 -22.77 13.37 -17.25
CA VAL A 151 -23.27 13.14 -15.89
C VAL A 151 -23.36 11.64 -15.69
N ALA A 152 -22.80 11.13 -14.59
CA ALA A 152 -22.78 9.71 -14.28
C ALA A 152 -22.75 9.45 -12.78
N ALA A 153 -23.24 8.28 -12.36
CA ALA A 153 -23.00 7.76 -11.03
C ALA A 153 -21.61 7.10 -10.96
N VAL A 154 -20.83 7.40 -9.92
CA VAL A 154 -19.49 6.85 -9.68
C VAL A 154 -19.47 6.15 -8.32
N ASN A 155 -18.94 4.94 -8.29
CA ASN A 155 -18.72 4.16 -7.07
C ASN A 155 -17.30 4.41 -6.54
N GLU A 156 -17.22 5.09 -5.40
CA GLU A 156 -15.97 5.48 -4.73
C GLU A 156 -15.56 4.54 -3.59
N ALA A 157 -16.17 3.35 -3.51
CA ALA A 157 -15.93 2.38 -2.44
C ALA A 157 -14.46 1.99 -2.25
N ALA A 158 -13.64 2.08 -3.30
CA ALA A 158 -12.20 1.81 -3.24
C ALA A 158 -11.44 2.79 -2.32
N ILE A 159 -11.99 3.99 -2.09
CA ILE A 159 -11.34 5.08 -1.35
C ILE A 159 -12.13 5.43 -0.10
N THR A 160 -13.44 5.64 -0.22
CA THR A 160 -14.30 6.07 0.89
C THR A 160 -14.79 4.89 1.73
N GLY A 161 -14.80 3.68 1.17
CA GLY A 161 -15.41 2.51 1.80
C GLY A 161 -16.94 2.51 1.78
N GLU A 162 -17.57 3.49 1.15
CA GLU A 162 -19.02 3.58 1.00
C GLU A 162 -19.47 2.99 -0.34
N SER A 163 -20.40 2.04 -0.30
CA SER A 163 -20.88 1.35 -1.51
C SER A 163 -21.94 2.13 -2.30
N ALA A 164 -22.43 3.26 -1.76
CA ALA A 164 -23.47 4.06 -2.42
C ALA A 164 -22.86 4.91 -3.54
N PRO A 165 -23.33 4.80 -4.80
CA PRO A 165 -22.81 5.61 -5.89
C PRO A 165 -23.11 7.11 -5.68
N VAL A 166 -22.15 7.95 -6.05
CA VAL A 166 -22.25 9.42 -5.98
C VAL A 166 -22.33 9.99 -7.40
N ILE A 167 -23.20 10.98 -7.61
CA ILE A 167 -23.33 11.62 -8.93
C ILE A 167 -22.19 12.59 -9.17
N ARG A 168 -21.53 12.45 -10.32
CA ARG A 168 -20.47 13.32 -10.83
C ARG A 168 -20.95 13.95 -12.14
N GLU A 169 -20.77 15.26 -12.26
CA GLU A 169 -21.29 16.05 -13.39
C GLU A 169 -20.32 17.14 -13.82
N SER A 170 -20.37 17.52 -15.08
CA SER A 170 -19.61 18.66 -15.62
C SER A 170 -20.12 20.00 -15.10
N GLY A 171 -19.21 20.95 -14.87
CA GLY A 171 -19.57 22.38 -14.71
C GLY A 171 -20.04 22.80 -13.31
N GLY A 172 -19.86 21.96 -12.29
CA GLY A 172 -20.17 22.30 -10.90
C GLY A 172 -19.15 21.75 -9.89
N ASP A 173 -19.48 21.89 -8.60
CA ASP A 173 -18.64 21.44 -7.47
C ASP A 173 -18.48 19.91 -7.40
N ARG A 174 -19.29 19.17 -8.15
CA ARG A 174 -19.30 17.69 -8.22
C ARG A 174 -18.51 17.13 -9.41
N SER A 175 -17.67 17.96 -10.03
CA SER A 175 -16.87 17.57 -11.19
C SER A 175 -15.61 16.77 -10.84
N ALA A 176 -15.08 16.88 -9.62
CA ALA A 176 -13.88 16.14 -9.22
C ALA A 176 -14.14 14.63 -9.16
N VAL A 177 -13.25 13.84 -9.78
CA VAL A 177 -13.28 12.38 -9.76
C VAL A 177 -11.92 11.81 -9.40
N THR A 178 -11.92 10.65 -8.74
CA THR A 178 -10.68 10.01 -8.28
C THR A 178 -10.38 8.77 -9.10
N GLY A 179 -9.11 8.55 -9.41
CA GLY A 179 -8.64 7.35 -10.10
C GLY A 179 -9.00 6.08 -9.33
N ASN A 180 -9.12 4.97 -10.07
CA ASN A 180 -9.47 3.64 -9.56
C ASN A 180 -10.88 3.53 -8.93
N THR A 181 -11.73 4.54 -9.11
CA THR A 181 -13.17 4.46 -8.84
C THR A 181 -13.91 3.98 -10.10
N GLN A 182 -15.12 3.43 -9.95
CA GLN A 182 -15.85 2.83 -11.07
C GLN A 182 -17.01 3.71 -11.53
N VAL A 183 -17.14 3.95 -12.84
CA VAL A 183 -18.33 4.58 -13.40
C VAL A 183 -19.44 3.54 -13.45
N VAL A 184 -20.60 3.85 -12.88
CA VAL A 184 -21.75 2.95 -12.73
C VAL A 184 -22.80 3.19 -13.81
N SER A 185 -23.04 4.44 -14.20
CA SER A 185 -24.02 4.80 -15.23
C SER A 185 -23.42 5.72 -16.28
N ASP A 186 -24.00 5.72 -17.48
CA ASP A 186 -23.69 6.67 -18.56
C ASP A 186 -22.20 6.70 -18.95
N SER A 187 -21.69 7.86 -19.35
CA SER A 187 -20.29 8.06 -19.70
C SER A 187 -19.81 9.45 -19.30
N LEU A 188 -18.55 9.55 -18.93
CA LEU A 188 -17.90 10.80 -18.55
C LEU A 188 -16.73 11.10 -19.48
N MET A 189 -16.59 12.37 -19.84
CA MET A 189 -15.34 12.91 -20.36
C MET A 189 -14.59 13.58 -19.22
N ILE A 190 -13.38 13.12 -18.95
CA ILE A 190 -12.60 13.50 -17.77
C ILE A 190 -11.29 14.11 -18.24
N ARG A 191 -10.95 15.29 -17.72
CA ARG A 191 -9.63 15.89 -17.87
C ARG A 191 -8.75 15.49 -16.69
N ILE A 192 -7.62 14.87 -16.97
CA ILE A 192 -6.65 14.42 -15.95
C ILE A 192 -6.03 15.63 -15.24
N THR A 193 -6.03 15.62 -13.91
CA THR A 193 -5.50 16.73 -13.09
C THR A 193 -4.18 16.40 -12.40
N ALA A 194 -3.81 15.13 -12.30
CA ALA A 194 -2.60 14.64 -11.65
C ALA A 194 -1.71 13.83 -12.60
N ASN A 195 -0.38 13.96 -12.46
CA ASN A 195 0.55 13.08 -13.15
C ASN A 195 0.68 11.72 -12.43
N PRO A 196 1.22 10.67 -13.09
CA PRO A 196 1.54 9.43 -12.41
C PRO A 196 2.50 9.67 -11.24
N GLY A 197 2.18 9.16 -10.05
CA GLY A 197 2.91 9.44 -8.81
C GLY A 197 2.35 10.61 -8.01
N GLU A 198 1.42 11.39 -8.56
CA GLU A 198 0.76 12.51 -7.90
C GLU A 198 -0.73 12.26 -7.67
N SER A 199 -1.24 11.04 -7.93
CA SER A 199 -2.65 10.73 -7.69
C SER A 199 -2.98 10.68 -6.19
N THR A 200 -4.25 10.77 -5.86
CA THR A 200 -4.74 10.65 -4.48
C THR A 200 -4.36 9.30 -3.89
N LEU A 201 -4.43 8.22 -4.68
CA LEU A 201 -3.95 6.90 -4.27
C LEU A 201 -2.43 6.87 -4.06
N ASP A 202 -1.65 7.50 -4.95
CA ASP A 202 -0.19 7.57 -4.77
C ASP A 202 0.19 8.32 -3.48
N ARG A 203 -0.53 9.40 -3.16
CA ARG A 203 -0.36 10.12 -1.89
C ARG A 203 -0.73 9.27 -0.68
N MET A 204 -1.82 8.49 -0.76
CA MET A 204 -2.21 7.56 0.29
C MET A 204 -1.16 6.46 0.48
N ILE A 205 -0.59 5.93 -0.61
CA ILE A 205 0.49 4.93 -0.57
C ILE A 205 1.77 5.53 0.01
N ALA A 206 2.12 6.76 -0.32
CA ALA A 206 3.34 7.43 0.18
C ALA A 206 3.31 7.73 1.69
N LEU A 207 2.12 7.78 2.30
CA LEU A 207 1.96 7.98 3.75
C LEU A 207 2.12 6.68 4.56
N VAL A 208 2.20 5.52 3.90
CA VAL A 208 2.34 4.19 4.51
C VAL A 208 3.78 3.73 4.47
#